data_AF-A0A9D4RK63-F1
#
_entry.id   AF-A0A9D4RK63-F1
#
_cell.length_a   1.000
_cell.length_b   1.000
_cell.length_c   1.000
_cell.angle_alpha   90.00
_cell.angle_beta   90.00
_cell.angle_gamma   90.00
#
_symmetry.space_group_name_H-M   'P 1'
#
loop_
_entity.id
_entity.type
_entity.pdbx_description
1 polymer ?
#
loop_
_entity_poly.entity_id
_entity_poly.type
_entity_poly.pdbx_seq_one_letter_code
_entity_poly.pdbx_strand_id
1 'polypeptide(L)'
;MSENATLTSDKDVVAENSSLTLTCYQPRAFYPIFWSSRYSEIYIIGTCQPFSSRLSGEVSVRCVNSTTYTLTLLRVDRIQDGDRWLCSIDINFEGSSNSIVINVHGMSNS
;
A
#
# COMPACT_ATOMS: atom_id res chain seq x y z
N MET A 1 -9.16 -19.65 -12.60
CA MET A 1 -8.15 -18.58 -12.52
C MET A 1 -8.21 -18.05 -11.10
N SER A 2 -7.10 -17.92 -10.38
CA SER A 2 -7.13 -17.59 -8.94
C SER A 2 -7.71 -16.19 -8.73
N GLU A 3 -8.83 -16.10 -8.01
CA GLU A 3 -9.48 -14.85 -7.58
C GLU A 3 -8.75 -14.18 -6.40
N ASN A 4 -7.43 -14.36 -6.33
CA ASN A 4 -6.65 -13.89 -5.20
C ASN A 4 -6.19 -12.47 -5.48
N ALA A 5 -6.40 -11.58 -4.52
CA ALA A 5 -5.72 -10.29 -4.51
C ALA A 5 -4.20 -10.54 -4.51
N THR A 6 -3.43 -9.62 -5.08
CA THR A 6 -1.97 -9.63 -4.97
C THR A 6 -1.47 -8.28 -4.54
N LEU A 7 -0.40 -8.28 -3.78
CA LEU A 7 0.27 -7.09 -3.28
C LEU A 7 1.75 -7.22 -3.56
N THR A 8 2.32 -6.23 -4.24
CA THR A 8 3.74 -6.15 -4.54
C THR A 8 4.29 -4.79 -4.15
N SER A 9 5.59 -4.71 -3.92
CA SER A 9 6.32 -3.45 -3.78
C SER A 9 7.22 -3.23 -5.00
N ASP A 10 7.60 -1.98 -5.26
CA ASP A 10 8.65 -1.64 -6.23
C ASP A 10 10.05 -2.03 -5.74
N LYS A 11 10.21 -2.28 -4.44
CA LYS A 11 11.43 -2.71 -3.78
C LYS A 11 11.15 -3.41 -2.45
N ASP A 12 12.08 -4.27 -2.04
CA ASP A 12 11.99 -5.03 -0.79
C ASP A 12 12.72 -4.34 0.38
N VAL A 13 13.65 -3.44 0.05
CA VAL A 13 14.45 -2.65 0.98
C VAL A 13 14.27 -1.17 0.68
N VAL A 14 13.88 -0.41 1.69
CA VAL A 14 13.65 1.03 1.58
C VAL A 14 14.62 1.79 2.48
N ALA A 15 15.25 2.84 1.95
CA ALA A 15 16.06 3.76 2.75
C ALA A 15 15.16 4.78 3.46
N GLU A 16 15.57 5.24 4.65
CA GLU A 16 14.91 6.34 5.34
C GLU A 16 14.76 7.57 4.43
N ASN A 17 13.63 8.28 4.59
CA ASN A 17 13.28 9.47 3.80
C ASN A 17 13.12 9.25 2.28
N SER A 18 13.27 8.03 1.78
CA SER A 18 12.98 7.71 0.38
C SER A 18 11.48 7.45 0.18
N SER A 19 11.06 7.19 -1.05
CA SER A 19 9.68 6.80 -1.37
C SER A 19 9.51 5.27 -1.42
N LEU A 20 8.30 4.76 -1.32
CA LEU A 20 7.96 3.34 -1.55
C LEU A 20 6.66 3.29 -2.35
N THR A 21 6.60 2.47 -3.40
CA THR A 21 5.34 2.23 -4.12
C THR A 21 4.87 0.79 -3.94
N LEU A 22 3.69 0.64 -3.37
CA LEU A 22 2.98 -0.63 -3.29
C LEU A 22 1.95 -0.70 -4.41
N THR A 23 1.84 -1.86 -5.06
CA THR A 23 0.85 -2.15 -6.09
C THR A 23 -0.06 -3.27 -5.61
N CYS A 24 -1.34 -2.99 -5.52
CA CYS A 24 -2.36 -3.97 -5.20
C CYS A 24 -3.18 -4.27 -6.44
N TYR A 25 -3.27 -5.55 -6.81
CA TYR A 25 -4.26 -6.05 -7.74
C TYR A 25 -5.38 -6.74 -6.97
N GLN A 26 -6.61 -6.42 -7.35
CA GLN A 26 -7.81 -7.00 -6.80
C GLN A 26 -8.75 -7.40 -7.95
N PRO A 27 -9.15 -8.68 -8.06
CA PRO A 27 -10.02 -9.14 -9.15
C PRO A 27 -11.40 -8.48 -9.17
N ARG A 28 -11.88 -7.96 -8.04
CA ARG A 28 -13.15 -7.23 -7.97
C ARG A 28 -12.98 -5.79 -8.46
N ALA A 29 -13.40 -5.56 -9.70
CA ALA A 29 -13.31 -4.27 -10.36
C ALA A 29 -14.13 -3.17 -9.66
N PHE A 30 -13.60 -1.94 -9.63
CA PHE A 30 -14.24 -0.71 -9.12
C PHE A 30 -14.57 -0.70 -7.61
N TYR A 31 -14.12 -1.70 -6.85
CA TYR A 31 -14.26 -1.70 -5.39
C TYR A 31 -13.22 -0.80 -4.73
N PRO A 32 -13.59 -0.04 -3.67
CA PRO A 32 -12.62 0.63 -2.81
C PRO A 32 -11.57 -0.36 -2.28
N ILE A 33 -10.32 0.09 -2.20
CA ILE A 33 -9.21 -0.64 -1.57
C ILE A 33 -8.80 0.06 -0.29
N PHE A 34 -8.59 -0.73 0.74
CA PHE A 34 -8.06 -0.34 2.03
C PHE A 34 -6.61 -0.79 2.13
N TRP A 35 -5.74 0.15 2.43
CA TRP A 35 -4.34 -0.09 2.73
C TRP A 35 -4.16 0.05 4.23
N SER A 36 -3.53 -0.94 4.85
CA SER A 36 -3.15 -0.85 6.26
C SER A 36 -1.74 -1.32 6.50
N SER A 37 -1.12 -0.71 7.50
CA SER A 37 0.13 -1.16 8.10
C SER A 37 -0.10 -1.37 9.59
N ARG A 38 0.41 -2.48 10.13
CA ARG A 38 0.24 -2.82 11.54
C ARG A 38 1.06 -1.89 12.45
N TYR A 39 2.26 -1.49 12.02
CA TYR A 39 3.19 -0.74 12.87
C TYR A 39 3.13 0.76 12.62
N SER A 40 2.78 1.20 11.41
CA SER A 40 2.69 2.61 11.08
C SER A 40 1.33 3.24 11.41
N GLU A 41 0.34 2.44 11.83
CA GLU A 41 -1.04 2.87 12.07
C GLU A 41 -1.66 3.64 10.87
N ILE A 42 -1.17 3.35 9.67
CA ILE A 42 -1.63 4.00 8.44
C ILE A 42 -2.88 3.26 7.96
N TYR A 43 -3.95 4.01 7.71
CA TYR A 43 -5.17 3.51 7.09
C TYR A 43 -5.59 4.42 5.94
N ILE A 44 -5.60 3.88 4.72
CA ILE A 44 -5.82 4.66 3.51
C ILE A 44 -6.84 3.98 2.62
N ILE A 45 -7.80 4.76 2.11
CA ILE A 45 -8.84 4.30 1.18
C ILE A 45 -8.51 4.82 -0.23
N GLY A 46 -8.40 3.91 -1.20
CA GLY A 46 -8.32 4.23 -2.62
C GLY A 46 -9.60 3.84 -3.35
N THR A 47 -10.10 4.69 -4.25
CA THR A 47 -11.24 4.37 -5.11
C THR A 47 -10.92 4.68 -6.58
N CYS A 48 -11.59 4.00 -7.51
CA CYS A 48 -11.50 4.31 -8.95
C CYS A 48 -12.56 5.34 -9.42
N GLN A 49 -13.22 6.05 -8.51
CA GLN A 49 -14.00 7.26 -8.86
C GLN A 49 -13.03 8.38 -9.25
N PRO A 50 -13.41 9.36 -10.09
CA PRO A 50 -12.47 10.06 -10.97
C PRO A 50 -11.32 10.70 -10.16
N PHE A 51 -10.20 9.99 -10.19
CA PHE A 51 -8.86 10.37 -9.75
C PHE A 51 -8.77 11.19 -8.45
N SER A 52 -9.28 10.65 -7.34
CA SER A 52 -8.96 11.21 -6.02
C SER A 52 -7.59 10.72 -5.56
N SER A 53 -6.58 11.58 -5.69
CA SER A 53 -5.36 11.43 -4.88
C SER A 53 -5.66 12.02 -3.51
N ARG A 54 -5.68 11.18 -2.46
CA ARG A 54 -5.72 11.67 -1.09
C ARG A 54 -4.29 11.95 -0.67
N LEU A 55 -3.84 13.18 -0.91
CA LEU A 55 -2.54 13.66 -0.43
C LEU A 55 -2.67 14.00 1.05
N SER A 56 -2.16 13.14 1.93
CA SER A 56 -1.85 13.53 3.31
C SER A 56 -0.38 13.95 3.39
N GLY A 57 0.10 14.82 2.49
CA GLY A 57 1.48 15.31 2.39
C GLY A 57 2.58 14.27 2.09
N GLU A 58 2.42 13.05 2.56
CA GLU A 58 3.42 11.98 2.62
C GLU A 58 2.96 10.71 1.90
N VAL A 59 1.73 10.68 1.38
CA VAL A 59 1.17 9.51 0.68
C VAL A 59 0.35 9.93 -0.54
N SER A 60 0.42 9.13 -1.60
CA SER A 60 -0.34 9.27 -2.84
C SER A 60 -1.01 7.94 -3.18
N VAL A 61 -2.28 7.99 -3.57
CA VAL A 61 -3.03 6.81 -4.05
C VAL A 61 -3.45 7.06 -5.48
N ARG A 62 -3.29 6.03 -6.33
CA ARG A 62 -3.73 6.09 -7.72
C ARG A 62 -4.40 4.78 -8.12
N CYS A 63 -5.58 4.89 -8.73
CA CYS A 63 -6.18 3.80 -9.49
C CYS A 63 -5.51 3.77 -10.88
N VAL A 64 -4.86 2.66 -11.23
CA VAL A 64 -4.19 2.45 -12.52
C VAL A 64 -5.19 1.94 -13.55
N ASN A 65 -6.03 1.00 -13.15
CA ASN A 65 -7.16 0.47 -13.91
C ASN A 65 -8.23 -0.02 -12.93
N SER A 66 -9.36 -0.57 -13.42
CA SER A 66 -10.48 -0.99 -12.58
C SER A 66 -10.13 -2.02 -11.49
N THR A 67 -9.00 -2.71 -11.60
CA THR A 67 -8.54 -3.78 -10.70
C THR A 67 -7.18 -3.53 -10.05
N THR A 68 -6.46 -2.46 -10.43
CA THR A 68 -5.07 -2.22 -9.97
C THR A 68 -4.94 -0.84 -9.36
N TYR A 69 -4.36 -0.80 -8.16
CA TYR A 69 -4.19 0.39 -7.35
C TYR A 69 -2.74 0.51 -6.90
N THR A 70 -2.21 1.71 -6.88
CA THR A 70 -0.88 2.01 -6.34
C THR A 70 -0.97 2.95 -5.14
N LEU A 71 -0.22 2.63 -4.11
CA LEU A 71 0.05 3.48 -2.95
C LEU A 71 1.51 3.91 -2.99
N THR A 72 1.78 5.20 -3.14
CA THR A 72 3.14 5.74 -3.05
C THR A 72 3.30 6.50 -1.74
N LEU A 73 4.15 6.00 -0.86
CA LEU A 73 4.64 6.70 0.32
C LEU A 73 5.79 7.59 -0.16
N LEU A 74 5.69 8.90 0.03
CA LEU A 74 6.64 9.88 -0.47
C LEU A 74 7.84 10.08 0.48
N ARG A 75 7.66 9.75 1.76
CA ARG A 75 8.70 9.77 2.78
C ARG A 75 8.54 8.58 3.71
N VAL A 76 9.54 7.70 3.71
CA VAL A 76 9.61 6.50 4.56
C VAL A 76 10.35 6.84 5.86
N ASP A 77 9.73 7.68 6.68
CA ASP A 77 10.10 7.92 8.09
C ASP A 77 9.05 7.34 9.06
N ARG A 78 7.87 6.98 8.56
CA ARG A 78 6.79 6.32 9.32
C ARG A 78 6.75 4.79 9.21
N ILE A 79 7.52 4.20 8.30
CA ILE A 79 7.60 2.73 8.16
C ILE A 79 8.74 2.24 9.03
N GLN A 80 8.46 1.20 9.81
CA GLN A 80 9.46 0.54 10.64
C GLN A 80 10.03 -0.66 9.89
N ASP A 81 11.23 -1.10 10.27
CA ASP A 81 11.76 -2.35 9.74
C ASP A 81 10.86 -3.53 10.11
N GLY A 82 10.61 -4.41 9.14
CA GLY A 82 9.67 -5.52 9.27
C GLY A 82 8.19 -5.13 9.24
N ASP A 83 7.85 -3.90 8.83
CA ASP A 83 6.45 -3.47 8.76
C ASP A 83 5.67 -4.27 7.71
N ARG A 84 4.46 -4.68 8.09
CA ARG A 84 3.60 -5.53 7.25
C ARG A 84 2.47 -4.70 6.67
N TRP A 85 2.48 -4.59 5.36
CA TRP A 85 1.48 -3.90 4.57
C TRP A 85 0.43 -4.87 4.05
N LEU A 86 -0.81 -4.40 4.06
CA LEU A 86 -1.99 -5.14 3.65
C LEU A 86 -2.75 -4.32 2.62
N CYS A 87 -3.33 -5.01 1.64
CA CYS A 87 -4.38 -4.44 0.80
C CYS A 87 -5.63 -5.33 0.81
N SER A 88 -6.79 -4.72 1.01
CA SER A 88 -8.09 -5.42 1.09
C SER A 88 -9.22 -4.62 0.45
N ILE A 89 -10.30 -5.30 0.07
CA ILE A 89 -11.59 -4.67 -0.32
C ILE A 89 -12.57 -4.49 0.83
N ASP A 90 -12.20 -4.99 2.01
CA ASP A 90 -13.02 -4.97 3.21
C ASP A 90 -12.22 -4.36 4.36
N ILE A 91 -12.84 -3.42 5.06
CA ILE A 91 -12.30 -2.75 6.25
C ILE A 91 -12.12 -3.73 7.41
N ASN A 92 -12.94 -4.79 7.44
CA ASN A 92 -12.87 -5.84 8.46
C ASN A 92 -11.83 -6.92 8.11
N PHE A 93 -11.11 -6.77 6.99
CA PHE A 93 -10.12 -7.72 6.49
C PHE A 93 -10.65 -9.13 6.15
N GLU A 94 -11.97 -9.35 6.21
CA GLU A 94 -12.62 -10.64 5.90
C GLU A 94 -12.77 -10.89 4.39
N GLY A 95 -12.60 -9.86 3.56
CA GLY A 95 -12.58 -9.96 2.10
C GLY A 95 -11.27 -10.52 1.52
N SER A 96 -11.19 -10.61 0.19
CA SER A 96 -9.95 -10.99 -0.53
C SER A 96 -8.84 -10.00 -0.18
N SER A 97 -7.91 -10.45 0.66
CA SER A 97 -6.80 -9.66 1.19
C SER A 97 -5.47 -10.34 0.86
N ASN A 98 -4.44 -9.54 0.62
CA ASN A 98 -3.07 -10.03 0.50
C ASN A 98 -2.12 -9.09 1.25
N SER A 99 -0.98 -9.62 1.66
CA SER A 99 -0.03 -8.92 2.52
C SER A 99 1.39 -9.07 2.02
N ILE A 100 2.19 -8.01 2.17
CA ILE A 100 3.63 -8.04 1.97
C ILE A 100 4.33 -7.47 3.21
N VAL A 101 5.51 -7.98 3.51
CA VAL A 101 6.39 -7.41 4.55
C VAL A 101 7.44 -6.57 3.84
N ILE A 102 7.62 -5.34 4.31
CA ILE A 102 8.60 -4.40 3.78
C ILE A 102 9.72 -4.26 4.80
N ASN A 103 10.96 -4.43 4.37
CA ASN A 103 12.13 -4.20 5.22
C ASN A 103 12.65 -2.78 4.98
N VAL A 104 13.00 -2.08 6.06
CA VAL A 104 13.48 -0.70 6.01
C VAL A 104 14.91 -0.71 6.52
N HIS A 105 15.87 -0.52 5.61
CA HIS A 105 17.25 -0.33 6.01
C HIS A 105 17.47 1.15 6.31
N GLY A 106 17.49 1.48 7.60
CA GLY A 106 18.12 2.71 8.04
C GLY A 106 19.59 2.66 7.65
N MET A 107 20.07 3.62 6.85
CA MET A 107 21.48 3.96 6.94
C MET A 107 21.66 4.51 8.36
N SER A 108 22.09 3.63 9.27
CA SER A 108 22.63 4.07 10.54
C SER A 108 23.75 5.04 10.17
N ASN A 109 23.52 6.33 10.37
CA ASN A 109 24.58 7.32 10.39
C ASN A 109 25.43 7.00 11.62
N SER A 110 26.38 6.08 11.46
CA SER A 110 27.54 5.93 12.34
C SER A 110 28.56 7.00 12.03
#